data_AF-A0AAD5JN02-F1
#
_entry.id   AF-A0AAD5JN02-F1
#
_cell.length_a   1.000
_cell.length_b   1.000
_cell.length_c   1.000
_cell.angle_alpha   90.00
_cell.angle_beta   90.00
_cell.angle_gamma   90.00
#
_symmetry.space_group_name_H-M   'P 1'
#
loop_
_entity.id
_entity.type
_entity.pdbx_description
1 polymer ?
#
loop_
_entity_poly.entity_id
_entity_poly.type
_entity_poly.pdbx_seq_one_letter_code
_entity_poly.pdbx_strand_id
1 'polypeptide(L)'
;MPPAKRDLQSILPLGADLENRGPAENKLFQLDHIYNRNEYPTLHALADEWSIVNESEATPYLPEPNTRKVTVGVKEQQTLELPVGASVNLYQHIPSKRGFIINLGFSVFGLEFAPKRPKVDSSPHTQYLAIAGFRGAEGEHHFYKDIYPKGTYKNSIMIWRSELSVENTEMEPVLDLCLLHDYGPIKELKWCPFGAYDEV
;
A
#
# COMPACT_ATOMS: atom_id res chain seq x y z
N MET A 1 -56.33 9.16 -15.41
CA MET A 1 -55.12 9.98 -15.68
C MET A 1 -53.97 9.46 -14.83
N PRO A 2 -53.00 8.74 -15.43
CA PRO A 2 -51.77 8.34 -14.77
C PRO A 2 -50.72 9.47 -14.84
N PRO A 3 -49.80 9.58 -13.87
CA PRO A 3 -48.77 10.62 -13.87
C PRO A 3 -47.67 10.31 -14.90
N ALA A 4 -47.17 11.37 -15.53
CA ALA A 4 -46.09 11.34 -16.51
C ALA A 4 -44.80 10.77 -15.91
N LYS A 5 -44.19 9.81 -16.63
CA LYS A 5 -42.83 9.35 -16.36
C LYS A 5 -41.87 10.51 -16.60
N ARG A 6 -41.10 10.90 -15.57
CA ARG A 6 -39.92 11.75 -15.72
C ARG A 6 -38.81 10.88 -16.29
N ASP A 7 -38.40 11.16 -17.53
CA ASP A 7 -37.12 10.72 -18.07
C ASP A 7 -36.00 11.43 -17.28
N LEU A 8 -35.36 10.70 -16.38
CA LEU A 8 -34.05 11.05 -15.83
C LEU A 8 -32.99 10.40 -16.72
N GLN A 9 -32.79 10.95 -17.91
CA GLN A 9 -31.53 10.80 -18.63
C GLN A 9 -30.77 12.13 -18.58
N SER A 10 -29.44 11.99 -18.52
CA SER A 10 -28.42 13.05 -18.44
C SER A 10 -28.17 13.62 -17.04
N ILE A 11 -27.32 12.96 -16.24
CA ILE A 11 -26.00 13.48 -15.82
C ILE A 11 -25.12 12.28 -15.42
N LEU A 12 -24.75 11.41 -16.36
CA LEU A 12 -23.56 10.58 -16.22
C LEU A 12 -22.86 10.59 -17.57
N PRO A 13 -21.60 11.04 -17.67
CA PRO A 13 -20.90 10.98 -18.93
C PRO A 13 -20.72 9.51 -19.32
N LEU A 14 -21.18 9.21 -20.54
CA LEU A 14 -20.92 7.97 -21.25
C LEU A 14 -19.44 7.56 -21.14
N GLY A 15 -19.21 6.29 -20.82
CA GLY A 15 -17.97 5.61 -21.24
C GLY A 15 -16.76 5.76 -20.32
N ALA A 16 -16.95 5.85 -19.00
CA ALA A 16 -15.84 5.58 -18.09
C ALA A 16 -15.60 4.06 -18.04
N ASP A 17 -14.81 3.57 -18.99
CA ASP A 17 -14.12 2.27 -18.96
C ASP A 17 -13.06 2.29 -17.84
N LEU A 18 -13.54 2.52 -16.60
CA LEU A 18 -12.76 2.58 -15.36
C LEU A 18 -12.08 1.24 -15.06
N GLU A 19 -12.64 0.15 -15.59
CA GLU A 19 -12.10 -1.19 -15.44
C GLU A 19 -10.75 -1.37 -16.17
N ASN A 20 -10.50 -0.60 -17.24
CA ASN A 20 -9.31 -0.78 -18.10
C ASN A 20 -8.25 0.32 -17.99
N ARG A 21 -8.59 1.57 -17.60
CA ARG A 21 -7.67 2.71 -17.82
C ARG A 21 -7.13 3.40 -16.57
N GLY A 22 -7.52 2.98 -15.36
CA GLY A 22 -7.10 3.68 -14.14
C GLY A 22 -7.52 5.16 -14.11
N PRO A 23 -7.17 5.92 -13.07
CA PRO A 23 -7.46 7.35 -13.02
C PRO A 23 -6.61 8.10 -14.06
N ALA A 24 -7.27 8.82 -14.97
CA ALA A 24 -6.61 9.68 -15.94
C ALA A 24 -5.93 10.87 -15.26
N GLU A 25 -4.77 11.29 -15.78
CA GLU A 25 -3.91 12.38 -15.27
C GLU A 25 -4.68 13.70 -15.02
N ASN A 26 -5.69 14.00 -15.84
CA ASN A 26 -6.55 15.18 -15.69
C ASN A 26 -7.61 15.07 -14.57
N LYS A 27 -7.58 13.99 -13.78
CA LYS A 27 -8.43 13.77 -12.60
C LYS A 27 -7.62 13.67 -11.30
N LEU A 28 -6.33 14.02 -11.32
CA LEU A 28 -5.51 14.08 -10.12
C LEU A 28 -5.98 15.24 -9.22
N PHE A 29 -6.20 14.95 -7.94
CA PHE A 29 -6.59 15.94 -6.96
C PHE A 29 -5.45 16.95 -6.73
N GLN A 30 -5.79 18.24 -6.54
CA GLN A 30 -4.82 19.23 -6.06
C GLN A 30 -4.54 18.96 -4.57
N LEU A 31 -3.32 18.49 -4.27
CA LEU A 31 -2.92 18.06 -2.92
C LEU A 31 -1.97 19.05 -2.22
N ASP A 32 -1.78 20.26 -2.78
CA ASP A 32 -0.85 21.27 -2.24
C ASP A 32 -1.11 21.62 -0.77
N HIS A 33 -2.39 21.61 -0.36
CA HIS A 33 -2.82 21.85 1.02
C HIS A 33 -2.52 20.69 2.00
N ILE A 34 -2.16 19.52 1.47
CA ILE A 34 -1.68 18.36 2.23
C ILE A 34 -0.15 18.43 2.34
N TYR A 35 0.52 18.77 1.24
CA TYR A 35 1.99 18.83 1.18
C TYR A 35 2.60 20.02 1.94
N ASN A 36 1.87 21.12 2.12
CA ASN A 36 2.38 22.31 2.81
C ASN A 36 2.05 22.35 4.33
N ARG A 37 1.78 21.20 4.95
CA ARG A 37 1.46 21.14 6.38
C ARG A 37 2.72 21.00 7.23
N ASN A 38 2.87 21.89 8.23
CA ASN A 38 3.95 21.83 9.23
C ASN A 38 3.41 21.36 10.58
N GLU A 39 2.81 20.16 10.60
CA GLU A 39 2.31 19.53 11.82
C GLU A 39 3.45 18.74 12.50
N TYR A 40 3.55 18.81 13.83
CA TYR A 40 4.60 18.16 14.65
C TYR A 40 6.05 18.63 14.38
N PRO A 41 6.32 19.95 14.37
CA PRO A 41 7.63 20.50 13.98
C PRO A 41 8.80 20.15 14.92
N THR A 42 8.52 19.54 16.06
CA THR A 42 9.52 19.11 17.05
C THR A 42 9.72 17.61 17.07
N LEU A 43 8.99 16.85 16.25
CA LEU A 43 9.09 15.40 16.20
C LEU A 43 10.17 15.03 15.17
N HIS A 44 11.35 14.67 15.67
CA HIS A 44 12.45 14.20 14.85
C HIS A 44 12.73 12.74 15.19
N ALA A 45 12.83 11.89 14.18
CA ALA A 45 13.40 10.55 14.35
C ALA A 45 14.89 10.71 14.67
N LEU A 46 15.33 10.25 15.84
CA LEU A 46 16.73 10.31 16.22
C LEU A 46 17.43 9.02 15.81
N ALA A 47 18.64 9.12 15.26
CA ALA A 47 19.35 7.96 14.72
C ALA A 47 19.67 6.89 15.78
N ASP A 48 19.81 7.29 17.05
CA ASP A 48 20.07 6.42 18.19
C ASP A 48 18.81 5.70 18.71
N GLU A 49 17.62 6.05 18.22
CA GLU A 49 16.37 5.32 18.50
C GLU A 49 16.20 4.09 17.60
N TRP A 50 17.04 3.93 16.57
CA TRP A 50 16.95 2.84 15.60
C TRP A 50 18.11 1.86 15.76
N SER A 51 17.78 0.57 15.68
CA SER A 51 18.77 -0.51 15.64
C SER A 51 18.41 -1.49 14.54
N ILE A 52 19.42 -1.90 13.76
CA ILE A 52 19.27 -3.01 12.82
C ILE A 52 19.30 -4.30 13.62
N VAL A 53 18.31 -5.16 13.42
CA VAL A 53 18.21 -6.47 14.06
C VAL A 53 18.55 -7.59 13.09
N ASN A 54 18.88 -8.76 13.61
CA ASN A 54 19.05 -9.95 12.78
C ASN A 54 17.71 -10.63 12.47
N GLU A 55 17.74 -11.62 11.58
CA GLU A 55 16.55 -12.35 11.15
C GLU A 55 15.81 -13.04 12.32
N SER A 56 16.54 -13.67 13.24
CA SER A 56 15.93 -14.34 14.40
C SER A 56 15.18 -13.37 15.31
N GLU A 57 15.67 -12.15 15.45
CA GLU A 57 15.03 -11.08 16.22
C GLU A 57 13.83 -10.48 15.48
N ALA A 58 13.88 -10.45 14.15
CA ALA A 58 12.81 -9.95 13.29
C ALA A 58 11.65 -10.93 13.15
N THR A 59 11.92 -12.25 13.11
CA THR A 59 10.91 -13.31 12.88
C THR A 59 9.61 -13.14 13.68
N PRO A 60 9.63 -12.82 14.99
CA PRO A 60 8.41 -12.65 15.77
C PRO A 60 7.51 -11.49 15.34
N TYR A 61 8.05 -10.51 14.61
CA TYR A 61 7.33 -9.33 14.10
C TYR A 61 6.77 -9.54 12.69
N LEU A 62 7.25 -10.58 11.99
CA LEU A 62 6.86 -10.88 10.62
C LEU A 62 5.56 -11.70 10.59
N PRO A 63 4.83 -11.63 9.46
CA PRO A 63 3.64 -12.43 9.24
C PRO A 63 3.96 -13.93 9.28
N GLU A 64 2.99 -14.71 9.75
CA GLU A 64 3.11 -16.17 9.73
C GLU A 64 3.10 -16.68 8.28
N PRO A 65 3.99 -17.64 7.94
CA PRO A 65 4.02 -18.22 6.61
C PRO A 65 2.65 -18.77 6.20
N ASN A 66 2.14 -18.30 5.07
CA ASN A 66 0.92 -18.81 4.46
C ASN A 66 0.99 -18.76 2.94
N THR A 67 0.11 -19.51 2.30
CA THR A 67 -0.03 -19.54 0.85
C THR A 67 -1.47 -19.27 0.49
N ARG A 68 -1.68 -18.33 -0.44
CA ARG A 68 -3.01 -17.93 -0.91
C ARG A 68 -3.24 -18.46 -2.32
N LYS A 69 -4.45 -18.96 -2.58
CA LYS A 69 -4.89 -19.29 -3.93
C LYS A 69 -5.47 -18.04 -4.56
N VAL A 70 -4.89 -17.59 -5.66
CA VAL A 70 -5.30 -16.38 -6.38
C VAL A 70 -5.68 -16.78 -7.79
N THR A 71 -6.90 -16.45 -8.21
CA THR A 71 -7.34 -16.67 -9.60
C THR A 71 -7.17 -15.38 -10.39
N VAL A 72 -6.41 -15.45 -11.48
CA VAL A 72 -6.10 -14.35 -12.38
C VAL A 72 -6.53 -14.67 -13.81
N GLY A 73 -6.71 -13.65 -14.64
CA GLY A 73 -7.17 -13.78 -16.02
C GLY A 73 -8.64 -13.42 -16.21
N VAL A 74 -9.01 -13.04 -17.44
CA VAL A 74 -10.38 -12.63 -17.80
C VAL A 74 -11.08 -13.72 -18.60
N LYS A 75 -10.50 -14.09 -19.76
CA LYS A 75 -11.05 -15.13 -20.66
C LYS A 75 -10.54 -16.52 -20.30
N GLU A 76 -9.24 -16.62 -20.03
CA GLU A 76 -8.57 -17.83 -19.57
C GLU A 76 -8.15 -17.59 -18.13
N GLN A 77 -8.86 -18.22 -17.20
CA GLN A 77 -8.59 -18.08 -15.77
C GLN A 77 -7.56 -19.12 -15.35
N GLN A 78 -6.57 -18.66 -14.59
CA GLN A 78 -5.55 -19.51 -13.98
C GLN A 78 -5.56 -19.28 -12.47
N THR A 79 -5.56 -20.36 -11.70
CA THR A 79 -5.39 -20.31 -10.26
C THR A 79 -3.92 -20.56 -9.92
N LEU A 80 -3.33 -19.63 -9.18
CA LEU A 80 -1.95 -19.63 -8.74
C LEU A 80 -1.90 -19.80 -7.23
N GLU A 81 -0.86 -20.48 -6.75
CA GLU A 81 -0.52 -20.49 -5.33
C GLU A 81 0.53 -19.40 -5.07
N LEU A 82 0.22 -18.50 -4.14
CA LEU A 82 1.02 -17.31 -3.86
C LEU A 82 1.49 -17.33 -2.40
N PRO A 83 2.75 -17.73 -2.13
CA PRO A 83 3.35 -17.67 -0.80
C PRO A 83 3.49 -16.22 -0.29
N VAL A 84 3.63 -16.03 1.03
CA VAL A 84 3.95 -14.71 1.60
C VAL A 84 5.23 -14.14 1.00
N GLY A 85 5.21 -12.84 0.68
CA GLY A 85 6.31 -12.10 0.06
C GLY A 85 6.38 -12.26 -1.46
N ALA A 86 5.67 -13.23 -2.05
CA ALA A 86 5.63 -13.39 -3.49
C ALA A 86 4.62 -12.46 -4.15
N SER A 87 4.86 -12.15 -5.43
CA SER A 87 4.00 -11.31 -6.25
C SER A 87 3.60 -11.99 -7.56
N VAL A 88 2.46 -11.58 -8.12
CA VAL A 88 1.98 -11.95 -9.45
C VAL A 88 1.87 -10.69 -10.29
N ASN A 89 2.55 -10.67 -11.43
CA ASN A 89 2.40 -9.62 -12.41
C ASN A 89 1.10 -9.79 -13.21
N LEU A 90 0.18 -8.83 -13.11
CA LEU A 90 -1.11 -8.90 -13.79
C LEU A 90 -1.02 -8.82 -15.31
N TYR A 91 0.00 -8.15 -15.85
CA TYR A 91 0.17 -8.00 -17.30
C TYR A 91 0.37 -9.36 -17.99
N GLN A 92 1.03 -10.30 -17.31
CA GLN A 92 1.27 -11.65 -17.82
C GLN A 92 -0.02 -12.47 -18.00
N HIS A 93 -1.09 -12.12 -17.28
CA HIS A 93 -2.37 -12.83 -17.32
C HIS A 93 -3.50 -11.99 -17.96
N ILE A 94 -3.35 -10.67 -17.97
CA ILE A 94 -4.31 -9.70 -18.51
C ILE A 94 -3.49 -8.59 -19.20
N PRO A 95 -3.23 -8.68 -20.52
CA PRO A 95 -2.32 -7.76 -21.22
C PRO A 95 -2.69 -6.26 -21.14
N SER A 96 -3.95 -5.92 -20.85
CA SER A 96 -4.37 -4.54 -20.64
C SER A 96 -4.13 -4.02 -19.21
N LYS A 97 -3.88 -4.89 -18.23
CA LYS A 97 -3.83 -4.54 -16.81
C LYS A 97 -2.40 -4.48 -16.31
N ARG A 98 -2.01 -3.32 -15.81
CA ARG A 98 -0.73 -3.11 -15.12
C ARG A 98 -0.93 -3.23 -13.61
N GLY A 99 0.08 -3.75 -12.93
CA GLY A 99 0.10 -3.88 -11.48
C GLY A 99 0.40 -5.29 -11.00
N PHE A 100 0.54 -5.41 -9.69
CA PHE A 100 0.94 -6.65 -9.03
C PHE A 100 -0.11 -7.04 -7.99
N ILE A 101 -0.30 -8.34 -7.82
CA ILE A 101 -0.93 -8.90 -6.62
C ILE A 101 0.22 -9.38 -5.72
N ILE A 102 0.23 -8.98 -4.46
CA ILE A 102 1.25 -9.38 -3.49
C ILE A 102 0.56 -10.08 -2.33
N ASN A 103 1.04 -11.26 -1.93
CA ASN A 103 0.62 -11.86 -0.67
C ASN A 103 1.51 -11.35 0.45
N LEU A 104 0.99 -10.45 1.27
CA LEU A 104 1.72 -9.87 2.39
C LEU A 104 1.69 -10.77 3.63
N GLY A 105 0.80 -11.76 3.68
CA GLY A 105 0.64 -12.67 4.80
C GLY A 105 -0.16 -12.13 5.99
N PHE A 106 -0.61 -10.87 5.94
CA PHE A 106 -1.24 -10.17 7.05
C PHE A 106 -2.40 -9.28 6.57
N SER A 107 -3.30 -8.87 7.48
CA SER A 107 -4.45 -8.02 7.12
C SER A 107 -4.03 -6.55 6.99
N VAL A 108 -4.21 -5.97 5.79
CA VAL A 108 -3.80 -4.59 5.48
C VAL A 108 -4.83 -3.57 5.97
N PHE A 109 -4.39 -2.61 6.77
CA PHE A 109 -5.20 -1.49 7.29
C PHE A 109 -4.54 -0.12 7.07
N GLY A 110 -3.22 -0.09 6.86
CA GLY A 110 -2.46 1.09 6.47
C GLY A 110 -1.82 0.88 5.11
N LEU A 111 -2.04 1.82 4.19
CA LEU A 111 -1.47 1.78 2.85
C LEU A 111 -1.21 3.20 2.38
N GLU A 112 0.07 3.60 2.30
CA GLU A 112 0.40 4.95 1.86
C GLU A 112 1.73 5.04 1.10
N PHE A 113 1.69 5.69 -0.05
CA PHE A 113 2.91 5.99 -0.80
C PHE A 113 3.79 6.96 -0.03
N ALA A 114 5.09 6.67 -0.03
CA ALA A 114 6.07 7.57 0.53
C ALA A 114 6.04 8.91 -0.21
N PRO A 115 6.19 10.01 0.53
CA PRO A 115 6.31 11.34 -0.05
C PRO A 115 7.49 11.38 -1.02
N LYS A 116 7.26 11.98 -2.19
CA LYS A 116 8.31 12.26 -3.16
C LYS A 116 8.75 13.70 -3.06
N ARG A 117 10.06 13.91 -3.16
CA ARG A 117 10.70 15.23 -3.22
C ARG A 117 11.41 15.35 -4.57
N PRO A 118 10.70 15.79 -5.63
CA PRO A 118 11.24 15.76 -7.00
C PRO A 118 12.57 16.51 -7.18
N LYS A 119 12.87 17.49 -6.32
CA LYS A 119 14.11 18.27 -6.37
C LYS A 119 15.31 17.59 -5.68
N VAL A 120 15.07 16.64 -4.78
CA VAL A 120 16.09 15.98 -3.95
C VAL A 120 16.26 14.51 -4.31
N ASP A 121 15.17 13.85 -4.71
CA ASP A 121 15.16 12.42 -4.97
C ASP A 121 15.94 12.10 -6.25
N SER A 122 17.00 11.30 -6.10
CA SER A 122 17.88 10.90 -7.21
C SER A 122 17.23 9.92 -8.20
N SER A 123 16.11 9.30 -7.82
CA SER A 123 15.33 8.40 -8.67
C SER A 123 13.85 8.82 -8.70
N PRO A 124 13.42 9.51 -9.76
CA PRO A 124 12.03 9.98 -9.88
C PRO A 124 11.04 8.85 -10.18
N HIS A 125 11.52 7.71 -10.69
CA HIS A 125 10.67 6.58 -11.09
C HIS A 125 10.53 5.51 -10.01
N THR A 126 11.46 5.42 -9.07
CA THR A 126 11.30 4.56 -7.90
C THR A 126 10.14 5.09 -7.07
N GLN A 127 9.25 4.24 -6.58
CA GLN A 127 8.18 4.57 -5.64
C GLN A 127 8.28 3.64 -4.44
N TYR A 128 7.98 4.17 -3.26
CA TYR A 128 7.93 3.39 -2.04
C TYR A 128 6.51 3.39 -1.51
N LEU A 129 6.02 2.23 -1.10
CA LEU A 129 4.69 2.02 -0.57
C LEU A 129 4.82 1.44 0.82
N ALA A 130 4.39 2.19 1.83
CA ALA A 130 4.31 1.70 3.19
C ALA A 130 3.01 0.92 3.38
N ILE A 131 3.13 -0.29 3.92
CA ILE A 131 2.04 -1.22 4.14
C ILE A 131 2.08 -1.70 5.59
N ALA A 132 0.95 -1.61 6.27
CA ALA A 132 0.83 -1.95 7.67
C ALA A 132 -0.54 -2.51 8.01
N GLY A 133 -0.65 -3.17 9.16
CA GLY A 133 -1.92 -3.68 9.63
C GLY A 133 -1.82 -4.58 10.85
N PHE A 134 -2.57 -5.67 10.82
CA PHE A 134 -2.55 -6.73 11.83
C PHE A 134 -1.65 -7.85 11.32
N ARG A 135 -0.69 -8.34 12.13
CA ARG A 135 0.28 -9.37 11.78
C ARG A 135 -0.39 -10.67 11.32
N GLY A 136 -1.53 -11.03 11.92
CA GLY A 136 -2.31 -12.21 11.55
C GLY A 136 -3.45 -11.89 10.56
N ALA A 137 -3.62 -12.75 9.56
CA ALA A 137 -4.73 -12.65 8.59
C ALA A 137 -6.00 -13.42 9.00
N GLU A 138 -5.86 -14.55 9.70
CA GLU A 138 -6.99 -15.47 9.99
C GLU A 138 -7.25 -15.68 11.49
N GLY A 139 -6.20 -15.67 12.32
CA GLY A 139 -6.30 -15.91 13.76
C GLY A 139 -6.58 -14.67 14.60
N GLU A 140 -6.45 -13.49 14.02
CA GLU A 140 -6.70 -12.22 14.71
C GLU A 140 -8.11 -11.74 14.35
N HIS A 141 -9.10 -12.19 15.15
CA HIS A 141 -10.45 -11.67 15.04
C HIS A 141 -10.43 -10.17 15.37
N HIS A 142 -10.67 -9.34 14.34
CA HIS A 142 -10.58 -7.87 14.40
C HIS A 142 -11.67 -7.25 15.29
N PHE A 143 -11.60 -7.46 16.59
CA PHE A 143 -12.37 -6.67 17.53
C PHE A 143 -11.66 -5.33 17.69
N TYR A 144 -12.26 -4.28 17.12
CA TYR A 144 -11.82 -2.88 17.27
C TYR A 144 -11.58 -2.45 18.74
N LYS A 145 -12.05 -3.24 19.71
CA LYS A 145 -12.09 -2.97 21.15
C LYS A 145 -10.92 -3.58 21.93
N ASP A 146 -10.06 -4.37 21.31
CA ASP A 146 -8.95 -4.99 22.03
C ASP A 146 -7.89 -3.93 22.36
N ILE A 147 -7.50 -3.90 23.64
CA ILE A 147 -6.41 -3.08 24.15
C ILE A 147 -5.16 -3.95 24.12
N TYR A 148 -4.16 -3.53 23.35
CA TYR A 148 -2.85 -4.18 23.30
C TYR A 148 -1.88 -3.32 24.11
N PRO A 149 -1.48 -3.74 25.34
CA PRO A 149 -0.46 -3.02 26.08
C PRO A 149 0.83 -2.91 25.24
N LYS A 150 1.55 -1.79 25.39
CA LYS A 150 2.85 -1.61 24.73
C LYS A 150 3.78 -2.77 25.12
N GLY A 151 4.49 -3.34 24.16
CA GLY A 151 5.41 -4.47 24.40
C GLY A 151 4.78 -5.85 24.25
N THR A 152 3.45 -5.97 24.15
CA THR A 152 2.79 -7.29 24.13
C THR A 152 2.42 -7.78 22.75
N TYR A 153 2.50 -6.92 21.73
CA TYR A 153 2.12 -7.25 20.37
C TYR A 153 3.20 -6.76 19.41
N LYS A 154 3.90 -7.73 18.83
CA LYS A 154 4.98 -7.54 17.88
C LYS A 154 4.40 -7.39 16.49
N ASN A 155 4.80 -6.34 15.79
CA ASN A 155 4.27 -6.03 14.47
C ASN A 155 5.29 -5.29 13.60
N SER A 156 4.97 -5.13 12.32
CA SER A 156 5.83 -4.45 11.38
C SER A 156 5.11 -3.51 10.41
N ILE A 157 5.83 -2.48 9.96
CA ILE A 157 5.50 -1.67 8.79
C ILE A 157 6.46 -2.09 7.68
N MET A 158 5.91 -2.54 6.56
CA MET A 158 6.68 -2.99 5.40
C MET A 158 6.74 -1.89 4.35
N ILE A 159 7.94 -1.52 3.91
CA ILE A 159 8.15 -0.56 2.83
C ILE A 159 8.54 -1.33 1.58
N TRP A 160 7.65 -1.29 0.60
CA TRP A 160 7.82 -1.94 -0.70
C TRP A 160 8.31 -0.94 -1.72
N ARG A 161 9.37 -1.30 -2.44
CA ARG A 161 9.92 -0.52 -3.54
C ARG A 161 9.40 -1.06 -4.86
N SER A 162 8.97 -0.16 -5.74
CA SER A 162 8.56 -0.47 -7.11
C SER A 162 9.11 0.60 -8.05
N GLU A 163 9.33 0.26 -9.31
CA GLU A 163 9.81 1.19 -10.33
C GLU A 163 8.68 1.47 -11.32
N LEU A 164 8.35 2.76 -11.49
CA LEU A 164 7.39 3.19 -12.49
C LEU A 164 8.03 3.09 -13.87
N SER A 165 7.62 2.12 -14.66
CA SER A 165 8.05 1.97 -16.04
C SER A 165 6.86 2.08 -16.99
N VAL A 166 7.02 2.89 -18.04
CA VAL A 166 6.14 2.89 -19.22
C VAL A 166 6.53 1.81 -20.22
N GLU A 167 7.77 1.33 -20.14
CA GLU A 167 8.28 0.21 -20.93
C GLU A 167 7.97 -1.10 -20.19
N ASN A 168 7.64 -2.17 -20.91
CA ASN A 168 7.26 -3.47 -20.33
C ASN A 168 8.41 -4.20 -19.59
N THR A 169 9.49 -3.50 -19.21
CA THR A 169 10.51 -3.94 -18.27
C THR A 169 9.96 -3.79 -16.85
N GLU A 170 8.92 -4.56 -16.53
CA GLU A 170 8.25 -4.50 -15.24
C GLU A 170 9.11 -5.20 -14.19
N MET A 171 9.91 -4.43 -13.45
CA MET A 171 10.60 -4.94 -12.27
C MET A 171 9.57 -5.28 -11.20
N GLU A 172 9.65 -6.50 -10.67
CA GLU A 172 8.79 -6.94 -9.57
C GLU A 172 8.99 -6.03 -8.34
N PRO A 173 7.91 -5.72 -7.62
CA PRO A 173 8.02 -4.97 -6.37
C PRO A 173 8.81 -5.79 -5.36
N VAL A 174 9.71 -5.14 -4.63
CA VAL A 174 10.56 -5.78 -3.63
C VAL A 174 10.30 -5.19 -2.26
N LEU A 175 10.32 -6.03 -1.23
CA LEU A 175 10.35 -5.56 0.15
C LEU A 175 11.74 -4.96 0.42
N ASP A 176 11.80 -3.64 0.64
CA ASP A 176 13.05 -2.89 0.74
C ASP A 176 13.43 -2.63 2.20
N LEU A 177 12.43 -2.39 3.07
CA LEU A 177 12.62 -2.13 4.49
C LEU A 177 11.45 -2.68 5.31
N CYS A 178 11.75 -3.13 6.53
CA CYS A 178 10.76 -3.55 7.52
C CYS A 178 11.04 -2.82 8.83
N LEU A 179 10.09 -2.00 9.29
CA LEU A 179 10.16 -1.30 10.56
C LEU A 179 9.45 -2.14 11.63
N LEU A 180 10.18 -2.59 12.63
CA LEU A 180 9.66 -3.47 13.68
C LEU A 180 9.22 -2.65 14.89
N HIS A 181 8.08 -3.01 15.48
CA HIS A 181 7.56 -2.28 16.64
C HIS A 181 6.66 -3.12 17.55
N ASP A 182 6.52 -2.65 18.80
CA ASP A 182 5.69 -3.27 19.84
C ASP A 182 4.50 -2.38 20.26
N TYR A 183 3.97 -1.62 19.31
CA TYR A 183 2.89 -0.64 19.55
C TYR A 183 1.47 -1.18 19.27
N GLY A 184 1.33 -2.49 19.06
CA GLY A 184 0.05 -3.07 18.70
C GLY A 184 -0.22 -3.09 17.18
N PRO A 185 -1.45 -3.46 16.79
CA PRO A 185 -1.87 -3.46 15.41
C PRO A 185 -2.02 -2.03 14.87
N ILE A 186 -1.70 -1.85 13.59
CA ILE A 186 -1.82 -0.55 12.92
C ILE A 186 -3.19 -0.48 12.26
N LYS A 187 -4.00 0.49 12.68
CA LYS A 187 -5.37 0.70 12.14
C LYS A 187 -5.42 1.74 11.02
N GLU A 188 -4.45 2.63 11.01
CA GLU A 188 -4.26 3.67 10.00
C GLU A 188 -2.77 4.00 9.91
N LEU A 189 -2.31 4.34 8.72
CA LEU A 189 -0.93 4.75 8.48
C LEU A 189 -0.94 6.04 7.65
N LYS A 190 -0.21 7.05 8.12
CA LYS A 190 0.04 8.33 7.43
C LYS A 190 1.50 8.71 7.56
N TRP A 191 2.06 9.31 6.51
CA TRP A 191 3.38 9.92 6.62
C TRP A 191 3.30 11.21 7.43
N CYS A 192 4.25 11.40 8.35
CA CYS A 192 4.37 12.65 9.08
C CYS A 192 4.70 13.77 8.08
N PRO A 193 3.95 14.89 8.02
CA PRO A 193 4.21 15.95 7.05
C PRO A 193 5.58 16.61 7.19
N PHE A 194 6.06 16.70 8.43
CA PHE A 194 7.33 17.33 8.76
C PHE A 194 8.54 16.51 8.30
N GLY A 195 9.47 17.13 7.57
CA GLY A 195 10.66 16.48 6.98
C GLY A 195 10.38 15.56 5.77
N ALA A 196 9.16 15.06 5.62
CA ALA A 196 8.70 14.26 4.50
C ALA A 196 8.60 15.05 3.20
N TYR A 197 8.09 16.27 3.27
CA TYR A 197 7.79 17.13 2.11
C TYR A 197 8.69 18.37 2.03
N ASP A 198 9.54 18.59 3.03
CA ASP A 198 10.43 19.75 3.06
C ASP A 198 11.52 19.63 1.99
N GLU A 199 11.58 20.65 1.13
CA GLU A 199 12.70 20.91 0.23
C GLU A 199 13.74 21.71 1.01
N VAL A 200 14.84 21.07 1.42
CA VAL A 200 15.96 21.75 2.10
C VAL A 200 16.65 22.72 1.15
#